data_AF-A0A3D6CLU7-F1
#
_entry.id   AF-A0A3D6CLU7-F1
#
_cell.length_a   1.000
_cell.length_b   1.000
_cell.length_c   1.000
_cell.angle_alpha   90.00
_cell.angle_beta   90.00
_cell.angle_gamma   90.00
#
_symmetry.space_group_name_H-M   'P 1'
#
loop_
_entity.id
_entity.type
_entity.pdbx_description
1 polymer ?
#
loop_
_entity_poly.entity_id
_entity_poly.type
_entity_poly.pdbx_seq_one_letter_code
_entity_poly.pdbx_strand_id
1 'polypeptide(L)'
;RLNYYHIKITKNDTIKVVNIHDPQTMYTMATDGYQQLSEAYPQFTYQHASVKNSLMSWLQMYNGTAGYFNPLTGEAQVNDRIPKTGYPTTICHEMAHQIGFAAENEANFIGFLAANYTPDLYFKYASYRMAFAYCISELKKRNPKKAKQLWKKVHVGIEKDFSASYRTWKAYKNPFEPLVKKGYNAYLKANKQEHGTDSYNQVVSLLITYFESLKKH
;
A
#
# COMPACT_ATOMS: atom_id res chain seq x y z
N ARG A 1 -1.74 4.53 -16.39
CA ARG A 1 -0.79 5.19 -15.46
C ARG A 1 0.25 4.21 -14.90
N LEU A 2 -0.11 3.03 -14.38
CA LEU A 2 0.88 2.05 -13.88
C LEU A 2 1.98 1.68 -14.91
N ASN A 3 1.61 1.23 -16.11
CA ASN A 3 2.56 0.99 -17.22
C ASN A 3 3.45 2.21 -17.53
N TYR A 4 2.89 3.42 -17.43
CA TYR A 4 3.60 4.66 -17.71
C TYR A 4 4.71 4.91 -16.66
N TYR A 5 4.41 4.79 -15.36
CA TYR A 5 5.45 4.96 -14.34
C TYR A 5 6.46 3.81 -14.34
N HIS A 6 6.01 2.59 -14.64
CA HIS A 6 6.91 1.47 -14.88
C HIS A 6 7.95 1.81 -15.95
N ILE A 7 7.51 2.18 -17.16
CA ILE A 7 8.44 2.46 -18.27
C ILE A 7 9.29 3.71 -18.00
N LYS A 8 8.78 4.70 -17.27
CA LYS A 8 9.56 5.88 -16.87
C LYS A 8 10.74 5.51 -15.98
N ILE A 9 10.58 4.54 -15.08
CA ILE A 9 11.64 4.03 -14.19
C ILE A 9 12.57 3.09 -14.95
N THR A 10 12.03 2.05 -15.58
CA THR A 10 12.82 0.91 -16.07
C THR A 10 13.37 1.11 -17.49
N LYS A 11 12.78 2.03 -18.27
CA LYS A 11 12.99 2.17 -19.72
C LYS A 11 12.77 0.87 -20.51
N ASN A 12 12.11 -0.11 -19.90
CA ASN A 12 11.94 -1.46 -20.44
C ASN A 12 10.64 -2.10 -19.88
N ASP A 13 9.80 -2.67 -20.72
CA ASP A 13 8.51 -3.25 -20.31
C ASP A 13 8.63 -4.62 -19.61
N THR A 14 9.80 -5.23 -19.62
CA THR A 14 10.03 -6.61 -19.19
C THR A 14 10.87 -6.72 -17.92
N ILE A 15 11.61 -5.67 -17.58
CA ILE A 15 12.41 -5.57 -16.34
C ILE A 15 11.51 -5.09 -15.20
N LYS A 16 11.58 -5.73 -14.04
CA LYS A 16 10.84 -5.30 -12.84
C LYS A 16 11.40 -3.99 -12.28
N VAL A 17 10.55 -3.20 -11.63
CA VAL A 17 11.00 -2.03 -10.86
C VAL A 17 11.85 -2.49 -9.66
N VAL A 18 12.97 -1.79 -9.45
CA VAL A 18 13.80 -1.89 -8.26
C VAL A 18 13.88 -0.49 -7.66
N ASN A 19 13.24 -0.27 -6.52
CA ASN A 19 13.30 1.00 -5.83
C ASN A 19 14.66 1.14 -5.13
N ILE A 20 15.40 2.19 -5.52
CA ILE A 20 16.78 2.45 -5.09
C ILE A 20 16.85 3.14 -3.73
N HIS A 21 15.76 3.76 -3.28
CA HIS A 21 15.74 4.54 -2.05
C HIS A 21 15.83 3.62 -0.82
N ASP A 22 16.55 4.09 0.20
CA ASP A 22 16.53 3.49 1.54
C ASP A 22 15.30 3.97 2.33
N PRO A 23 14.95 3.29 3.44
CA PRO A 23 13.79 3.66 4.26
C PRO A 23 13.79 5.11 4.76
N GLN A 24 14.94 5.64 5.20
CA GLN A 24 15.01 6.98 5.77
C GLN A 24 14.72 8.04 4.70
N THR A 25 15.30 7.86 3.51
CA THR A 25 14.99 8.70 2.35
C THR A 25 13.50 8.66 2.01
N MET A 26 12.88 7.48 2.04
CA MET A 26 11.44 7.36 1.75
C MET A 26 10.56 8.00 2.83
N TYR A 27 10.97 8.03 4.10
CA TYR A 27 10.23 8.73 5.16
C TYR A 27 10.20 10.25 4.95
N THR A 28 11.34 10.84 4.55
CA THR A 28 11.41 12.26 4.19
C THR A 28 10.52 12.54 2.98
N MET A 29 10.64 11.75 1.91
CA MET A 29 9.81 11.91 0.70
C MET A 29 8.31 11.75 0.97
N ALA A 30 7.93 10.88 1.90
CA ALA A 30 6.54 10.71 2.29
C ALA A 30 6.01 11.93 3.06
N THR A 31 6.82 12.50 3.95
CA THR A 31 6.52 13.77 4.64
C THR A 31 6.29 14.90 3.63
N ASP A 32 7.17 15.04 2.63
CA ASP A 32 7.01 16.02 1.55
C ASP A 32 5.74 15.77 0.72
N GLY A 33 5.39 14.49 0.52
CA GLY A 33 4.15 14.09 -0.13
C GLY A 33 2.90 14.54 0.61
N TYR A 34 2.90 14.41 1.94
CA TYR A 34 1.83 14.93 2.80
C TYR A 34 1.76 16.45 2.80
N GLN A 35 2.90 17.14 2.78
CA GLN A 35 2.93 18.59 2.65
C GLN A 35 2.26 19.03 1.33
N GLN A 36 2.65 18.44 0.20
CA GLN A 36 2.03 18.74 -1.10
C GLN A 36 0.56 18.35 -1.16
N LEU A 37 0.19 17.22 -0.55
CA LEU A 37 -1.21 16.81 -0.45
C LEU A 37 -2.03 17.82 0.36
N SER A 38 -1.47 18.38 1.42
CA SER A 38 -2.14 19.34 2.30
C SER A 38 -2.42 20.70 1.64
N GLU A 39 -1.65 21.07 0.60
CA GLU A 39 -1.92 22.26 -0.21
C GLU A 39 -3.28 22.17 -0.94
N ALA A 40 -3.64 20.96 -1.40
CA ALA A 40 -4.93 20.70 -2.04
C ALA A 40 -6.03 20.31 -1.03
N TYR A 41 -5.64 19.64 0.06
CA TYR A 41 -6.55 19.06 1.05
C TYR A 41 -6.02 19.31 2.47
N PRO A 42 -6.30 20.49 3.08
CA PRO A 42 -5.74 20.87 4.37
C PRO A 42 -5.99 19.88 5.52
N GLN A 43 -7.05 19.07 5.43
CA GLN A 43 -7.36 18.01 6.41
C GLN A 43 -6.30 16.89 6.47
N PHE A 44 -5.40 16.81 5.48
CA PHE A 44 -4.29 15.85 5.47
C PHE A 44 -2.97 16.44 5.96
N THR A 45 -3.00 17.57 6.67
CA THR A 45 -1.78 18.17 7.24
C THR A 45 -1.08 17.24 8.23
N TYR A 46 0.17 16.89 7.96
CA TYR A 46 0.99 16.04 8.83
C TYR A 46 1.82 16.90 9.80
N GLN A 47 1.24 17.18 10.98
CA GLN A 47 1.80 18.16 11.93
C GLN A 47 3.05 17.66 12.68
N HIS A 48 3.07 16.38 13.06
CA HIS A 48 4.13 15.80 13.89
C HIS A 48 4.68 14.54 13.25
N ALA A 49 5.79 14.69 12.51
CA ALA A 49 6.45 13.57 11.87
C ALA A 49 7.06 12.61 12.88
N SER A 50 6.56 11.37 12.88
CA SER A 50 7.02 10.31 13.79
C SER A 50 6.91 8.94 13.13
N VAL A 51 7.40 8.85 11.88
CA VAL A 51 7.46 7.62 11.11
C VAL A 51 8.87 7.01 11.20
N LYS A 52 8.96 5.70 11.43
CA LYS A 52 10.23 4.98 11.60
C LYS A 52 10.12 3.50 11.26
N ASN A 53 11.27 2.81 11.17
CA ASN A 53 11.28 1.35 11.06
C ASN A 53 10.69 0.72 12.34
N SER A 54 9.92 -0.35 12.18
CA SER A 54 9.49 -1.17 13.30
C SER A 54 10.68 -1.95 13.88
N LEU A 55 10.78 -1.98 15.21
CA LEU A 55 11.71 -2.87 15.91
C LEU A 55 11.32 -4.36 15.77
N MET A 56 10.11 -4.62 15.28
CA MET A 56 9.51 -5.95 15.18
C MET A 56 9.34 -6.42 13.73
N SER A 57 9.95 -5.74 12.75
CA SER A 57 9.83 -6.06 11.31
C SER A 57 9.98 -7.54 10.98
N TRP A 58 10.92 -8.24 11.63
CA TRP A 58 11.13 -9.67 11.39
C TRP A 58 9.93 -10.52 11.83
N LEU A 59 9.36 -10.24 13.01
CA LEU A 59 8.14 -10.91 13.49
C LEU A 59 6.92 -10.53 12.64
N GLN A 60 6.83 -9.26 12.25
CA GLN A 60 5.78 -8.74 11.40
C GLN A 60 5.73 -9.41 10.02
N MET A 61 6.87 -9.88 9.49
CA MET A 61 6.86 -10.68 8.26
C MET A 61 6.10 -12.01 8.42
N TYR A 62 6.19 -12.66 9.59
CA TYR A 62 5.55 -13.97 9.82
C TYR A 62 4.05 -13.89 10.10
N ASN A 63 3.56 -12.78 10.65
CA ASN A 63 2.13 -12.56 10.85
C ASN A 63 1.47 -11.77 9.70
N GLY A 64 2.25 -11.33 8.71
CA GLY A 64 1.74 -10.64 7.51
C GLY A 64 1.51 -9.14 7.69
N THR A 65 2.08 -8.52 8.72
CA THR A 65 1.94 -7.09 9.02
C THR A 65 2.99 -6.26 8.26
N ALA A 66 2.54 -5.26 7.49
CA ALA A 66 3.42 -4.38 6.71
C ALA A 66 3.78 -3.07 7.42
N GLY A 67 2.96 -2.66 8.38
CA GLY A 67 3.16 -1.48 9.21
C GLY A 67 2.21 -1.55 10.41
N TYR A 68 2.43 -0.65 11.36
CA TYR A 68 1.66 -0.55 12.57
C TYR A 68 1.75 0.86 13.15
N PHE A 69 0.60 1.49 13.37
CA PHE A 69 0.50 2.67 14.21
C PHE A 69 0.47 2.28 15.70
N ASN A 70 1.43 2.79 16.48
CA ASN A 70 1.48 2.56 17.91
C ASN A 70 0.58 3.58 18.65
N PRO A 71 -0.55 3.15 19.24
CA PRO A 71 -1.49 4.06 19.89
C PRO A 71 -0.98 4.66 21.20
N LEU A 72 0.06 4.08 21.80
CA LEU A 72 0.65 4.58 23.05
C LEU A 72 1.70 5.67 22.79
N THR A 73 2.52 5.50 21.74
CA THR A 73 3.60 6.44 21.41
C THR A 73 3.24 7.41 20.30
N GLY A 74 2.15 7.16 19.56
CA GLY A 74 1.76 7.93 18.38
C GLY A 74 2.66 7.72 17.16
N GLU A 75 3.50 6.68 17.16
CA GLU A 75 4.49 6.43 16.11
C GLU A 75 3.93 5.58 14.97
N ALA A 76 4.17 5.97 13.72
CA ALA A 76 3.99 5.12 12.55
C ALA A 76 5.21 4.21 12.41
N GLN A 77 5.04 2.91 12.62
CA GLN A 77 6.12 1.95 12.52
C GLN A 77 5.95 1.11 11.25
N VAL A 78 6.91 1.20 10.33
CA VAL A 78 6.85 0.51 9.05
C VAL A 78 7.76 -0.72 9.08
N ASN A 79 7.29 -1.85 8.57
CA ASN A 79 8.09 -3.08 8.47
C ASN A 79 9.12 -2.94 7.35
N ASP A 80 10.37 -2.64 7.69
CA ASP A 80 11.49 -2.40 6.76
C ASP A 80 11.94 -3.62 5.95
N ARG A 81 11.29 -4.79 6.12
CA ARG A 81 11.56 -6.02 5.36
C ARG A 81 10.59 -6.28 4.22
N ILE A 82 9.51 -5.49 4.09
CA ILE A 82 8.54 -5.68 3.01
C ILE A 82 9.14 -5.26 1.64
N PRO A 83 8.56 -5.73 0.51
CA PRO A 83 9.03 -5.34 -0.81
C PRO A 83 9.03 -3.82 -1.05
N LYS A 84 10.19 -3.26 -1.44
CA LYS A 84 10.39 -1.81 -1.65
C LYS A 84 9.46 -1.16 -2.68
N THR A 85 8.83 -1.93 -3.56
CA THR A 85 7.87 -1.42 -4.56
C THR A 85 6.48 -1.13 -4.00
N GLY A 86 6.13 -1.67 -2.83
CA GLY A 86 4.93 -1.30 -2.06
C GLY A 86 5.21 -0.41 -0.86
N TYR A 87 6.48 -0.28 -0.46
CA TYR A 87 6.91 0.48 0.71
C TYR A 87 6.38 1.92 0.76
N PRO A 88 6.43 2.72 -0.32
CA PRO A 88 5.95 4.11 -0.27
C PRO A 88 4.49 4.24 0.17
N THR A 89 3.61 3.40 -0.36
CA THR A 89 2.19 3.41 0.01
C THR A 89 1.96 2.91 1.43
N THR A 90 2.79 1.98 1.93
CA THR A 90 2.72 1.54 3.33
C THR A 90 3.17 2.65 4.28
N ILE A 91 4.25 3.36 3.98
CA ILE A 91 4.68 4.52 4.77
C ILE A 91 3.54 5.53 4.88
N CYS A 92 2.98 5.93 3.73
CA CYS A 92 1.92 6.91 3.72
C CYS A 92 0.66 6.40 4.43
N HIS A 93 0.33 5.11 4.32
CA HIS A 93 -0.79 4.52 5.06
C HIS A 93 -0.61 4.67 6.58
N GLU A 94 0.55 4.32 7.13
CA GLU A 94 0.79 4.45 8.58
C GLU A 94 0.80 5.91 9.04
N MET A 95 1.28 6.83 8.20
CA MET A 95 1.18 8.27 8.46
C MET A 95 -0.28 8.77 8.46
N ALA A 96 -1.16 8.16 7.66
CA ALA A 96 -2.59 8.48 7.69
C ALA A 96 -3.21 8.13 9.05
N HIS A 97 -2.81 7.00 9.64
CA HIS A 97 -3.20 6.66 11.01
C HIS A 97 -2.70 7.68 12.03
N GLN A 98 -1.47 8.19 11.88
CA GLN A 98 -0.92 9.21 12.80
C GLN A 98 -1.71 10.52 12.82
N ILE A 99 -2.35 10.90 11.72
CA ILE A 99 -3.20 12.10 11.65
C ILE A 99 -4.68 11.81 11.94
N GLY A 100 -5.00 10.62 12.46
CA GLY A 100 -6.31 10.31 13.01
C GLY A 100 -7.27 9.51 12.11
N PHE A 101 -6.83 9.07 10.92
CA PHE A 101 -7.67 8.20 10.08
C PHE A 101 -7.54 6.73 10.51
N ALA A 102 -8.37 6.31 11.46
CA ALA A 102 -8.31 4.96 12.02
C ALA A 102 -8.83 3.86 11.07
N ALA A 103 -9.70 4.21 10.13
CA ALA A 103 -10.30 3.22 9.22
C ALA A 103 -9.31 2.80 8.12
N GLU A 104 -8.99 1.51 8.04
CA GLU A 104 -8.04 0.93 7.09
C GLU A 104 -8.30 1.31 5.62
N ASN A 105 -9.56 1.35 5.21
CA ASN A 105 -9.95 1.74 3.84
C ASN A 105 -9.63 3.21 3.56
N GLU A 106 -9.84 4.10 4.53
CA GLU A 106 -9.49 5.52 4.42
C GLU A 106 -7.97 5.68 4.43
N ALA A 107 -7.28 5.02 5.36
CA ALA A 107 -5.82 5.04 5.43
C ALA A 107 -5.16 4.50 4.15
N ASN A 108 -5.72 3.44 3.53
CA ASN A 108 -5.27 2.95 2.23
C ASN A 108 -5.49 3.98 1.10
N PHE A 109 -6.64 4.66 1.10
CA PHE A 109 -6.92 5.69 0.09
C PHE A 109 -6.04 6.94 0.29
N ILE A 110 -5.83 7.39 1.51
CA ILE A 110 -4.92 8.50 1.83
C ILE A 110 -3.47 8.10 1.53
N GLY A 111 -3.08 6.87 1.84
CA GLY A 111 -1.78 6.31 1.47
C GLY A 111 -1.56 6.29 -0.04
N PHE A 112 -2.61 6.04 -0.83
CA PHE A 112 -2.59 6.22 -2.28
C PHE A 112 -2.39 7.68 -2.65
N LEU A 113 -3.17 8.61 -2.08
CA LEU A 113 -3.12 10.03 -2.39
C LEU A 113 -1.76 10.64 -2.06
N ALA A 114 -1.28 10.51 -0.82
CA ALA A 114 -0.01 11.07 -0.38
C ALA A 114 1.15 10.55 -1.24
N ALA A 115 1.19 9.23 -1.50
CA ALA A 115 2.20 8.68 -2.41
C ALA A 115 2.03 9.13 -3.87
N ASN A 116 0.80 9.44 -4.29
CA ASN A 116 0.54 9.99 -5.61
C ASN A 116 0.81 11.50 -5.70
N TYR A 117 0.92 12.23 -4.59
CA TYR A 117 1.29 13.63 -4.53
C TYR A 117 2.81 13.81 -4.45
N THR A 118 3.55 12.90 -3.80
CA THR A 118 5.03 12.90 -3.82
C THR A 118 5.59 12.92 -5.26
N PRO A 119 6.54 13.80 -5.63
CA PRO A 119 7.02 13.96 -7.01
C PRO A 119 7.91 12.81 -7.51
N ASP A 120 8.41 11.96 -6.61
CA ASP A 120 9.27 10.83 -6.93
C ASP A 120 8.56 9.73 -7.74
N LEU A 121 9.25 9.20 -8.76
CA LEU A 121 8.68 8.22 -9.68
C LEU A 121 8.34 6.88 -9.01
N TYR A 122 9.09 6.45 -7.99
CA TYR A 122 8.82 5.21 -7.26
C TYR A 122 7.59 5.35 -6.36
N PHE A 123 7.35 6.53 -5.78
CA PHE A 123 6.11 6.85 -5.07
C PHE A 123 4.89 6.86 -6.01
N LYS A 124 5.00 7.51 -7.17
CA LYS A 124 3.94 7.44 -8.21
C LYS A 124 3.71 6.00 -8.68
N TYR A 125 4.76 5.22 -8.87
CA TYR A 125 4.62 3.80 -9.25
C TYR A 125 3.91 2.99 -8.16
N ALA A 126 4.33 3.12 -6.89
CA ALA A 126 3.74 2.43 -5.76
C ALA A 126 2.24 2.75 -5.58
N SER A 127 1.85 4.03 -5.69
CA SER A 127 0.44 4.44 -5.62
C SER A 127 -0.40 3.78 -6.71
N TYR A 128 0.00 3.86 -7.99
CA TYR A 128 -0.76 3.20 -9.06
C TYR A 128 -0.70 1.67 -8.99
N ARG A 129 0.36 1.09 -8.42
CA ARG A 129 0.49 -0.35 -8.21
C ARG A 129 -0.52 -0.83 -7.17
N MET A 130 -0.66 -0.11 -6.05
CA MET A 130 -1.67 -0.39 -5.04
C MET A 130 -3.08 -0.23 -5.60
N ALA A 131 -3.37 0.88 -6.29
CA ALA A 131 -4.67 1.09 -6.92
C ALA A 131 -5.02 -0.01 -7.92
N PHE A 132 -4.06 -0.44 -8.74
CA PHE A 132 -4.24 -1.56 -9.66
C PHE A 132 -4.54 -2.86 -8.92
N ALA A 133 -3.83 -3.16 -7.82
CA ALA A 133 -4.05 -4.37 -7.02
C ALA A 133 -5.46 -4.43 -6.45
N TYR A 134 -5.97 -3.33 -5.87
CA TYR A 134 -7.34 -3.24 -5.37
C TYR A 134 -8.37 -3.43 -6.50
N CYS A 135 -8.26 -2.64 -7.57
CA CYS A 135 -9.21 -2.66 -8.68
C CYS A 135 -9.23 -4.01 -9.40
N ILE A 136 -8.07 -4.62 -9.64
CA ILE A 136 -8.00 -5.90 -10.37
C ILE A 136 -8.47 -7.08 -9.53
N SER A 137 -8.23 -7.04 -8.21
CA SER A 137 -8.74 -8.03 -7.26
C SER A 137 -10.27 -7.99 -7.23
N GLU A 138 -10.85 -6.79 -7.12
CA GLU A 138 -12.29 -6.63 -7.08
C GLU A 138 -12.95 -6.98 -8.43
N LEU A 139 -12.37 -6.53 -9.54
CA LEU A 139 -12.83 -6.91 -10.87
C LEU A 139 -12.75 -8.42 -11.10
N LYS A 140 -11.74 -9.10 -10.57
CA LYS A 140 -11.60 -10.56 -10.72
C LYS A 140 -12.76 -11.29 -10.05
N LYS A 141 -13.28 -10.81 -8.91
CA LYS A 141 -14.45 -11.41 -8.25
C LYS A 141 -15.72 -11.30 -9.11
N ARG A 142 -15.91 -10.15 -9.77
CA ARG A 142 -17.13 -9.84 -10.55
C ARG A 142 -17.06 -10.32 -12.00
N ASN A 143 -15.90 -10.23 -12.63
CA ASN A 143 -15.66 -10.59 -14.02
C ASN A 143 -14.21 -11.10 -14.24
N PRO A 144 -13.95 -12.39 -13.92
CA PRO A 144 -12.62 -12.99 -14.06
C PRO A 144 -12.05 -12.90 -15.49
N LYS A 145 -12.90 -13.02 -16.52
CA LYS A 145 -12.50 -12.94 -17.93
C LYS A 145 -11.93 -11.55 -18.26
N LYS A 146 -12.63 -10.49 -17.84
CA LYS A 146 -12.19 -9.10 -18.06
C LYS A 146 -10.94 -8.77 -17.24
N ALA A 147 -10.85 -9.24 -16.00
CA ALA A 147 -9.63 -9.10 -15.21
C ALA A 147 -8.41 -9.75 -15.90
N LYS A 148 -8.56 -10.97 -16.45
CA LYS A 148 -7.51 -11.65 -17.22
C LYS A 148 -7.12 -10.86 -18.47
N GLN A 149 -8.08 -10.28 -19.19
CA GLN A 149 -7.82 -9.43 -20.36
C GLN A 149 -7.06 -8.16 -19.99
N LEU A 150 -7.37 -7.52 -18.86
CA LEU A 150 -6.64 -6.33 -18.40
C LEU A 150 -5.22 -6.66 -17.96
N TRP A 151 -5.01 -7.78 -17.27
CA TRP A 151 -3.66 -8.25 -16.91
C TRP A 151 -2.77 -8.43 -18.14
N LYS A 152 -3.29 -8.91 -19.27
CA LYS A 152 -2.53 -9.02 -20.53
C LYS A 152 -2.04 -7.67 -21.09
N LYS A 153 -2.64 -6.55 -20.68
CA LYS A 153 -2.23 -5.19 -21.08
C LYS A 153 -1.17 -4.60 -20.15
N VAL A 154 -0.88 -5.24 -19.03
CA VAL A 154 0.12 -4.80 -18.05
C VAL A 154 1.50 -5.23 -18.52
N HIS A 155 2.51 -4.39 -18.32
CA HIS A 155 3.89 -4.73 -18.66
C HIS A 155 4.39 -5.97 -17.89
N VAL A 156 5.19 -6.81 -18.55
CA VAL A 156 5.73 -8.05 -17.98
C VAL A 156 6.58 -7.78 -16.73
N GLY A 157 7.30 -6.66 -16.69
CA GLY A 157 8.08 -6.24 -15.52
C GLY A 157 7.22 -5.97 -14.27
N ILE A 158 5.99 -5.49 -14.44
CA ILE A 158 5.03 -5.28 -13.35
C ILE A 158 4.53 -6.63 -12.82
N GLU A 159 4.25 -7.59 -13.70
CA GLU A 159 3.87 -8.95 -13.28
C GLU A 159 5.01 -9.62 -12.49
N LYS A 160 6.26 -9.44 -12.93
CA LYS A 160 7.45 -9.90 -12.21
C LYS A 160 7.60 -9.24 -10.84
N ASP A 161 7.28 -7.96 -10.73
CA ASP A 161 7.26 -7.22 -9.45
C ASP A 161 6.18 -7.77 -8.50
N PHE A 162 4.93 -7.91 -8.94
CA PHE A 162 3.87 -8.54 -8.12
C PHE A 162 4.26 -9.96 -7.68
N SER A 163 4.82 -10.75 -8.61
CA SER A 163 5.29 -12.10 -8.31
C SER A 163 6.45 -12.11 -7.32
N ALA A 164 7.37 -11.15 -7.40
CA ALA A 164 8.46 -11.00 -6.45
C ALA A 164 7.93 -10.66 -5.06
N SER A 165 7.01 -9.69 -4.95
CA SER A 165 6.36 -9.37 -3.67
C SER A 165 5.64 -10.57 -3.08
N TYR A 166 4.86 -11.30 -3.89
CA TYR A 166 4.18 -12.51 -3.46
C TYR A 166 5.16 -13.56 -2.93
N ARG A 167 6.28 -13.80 -3.62
CA ARG A 167 7.31 -14.74 -3.16
C ARG A 167 7.95 -14.29 -1.85
N THR A 168 8.25 -13.01 -1.69
CA THR A 168 8.77 -12.45 -0.43
C THR A 168 7.83 -12.77 0.72
N TRP A 169 6.55 -12.39 0.63
CA TRP A 169 5.56 -12.68 1.68
C TRP A 169 5.35 -14.18 1.91
N LYS A 170 5.32 -14.98 0.83
CA LYS A 170 5.17 -16.43 0.93
C LYS A 170 6.34 -17.10 1.65
N ALA A 171 7.56 -16.58 1.53
CA ALA A 171 8.74 -17.14 2.20
C ALA A 171 8.66 -17.04 3.73
N TYR A 172 7.94 -16.05 4.26
CA TYR A 172 7.69 -15.90 5.70
C TYR A 172 6.39 -16.56 6.16
N LYS A 173 5.68 -17.22 5.25
CA LYS A 173 4.46 -17.95 5.60
C LYS A 173 4.83 -19.24 6.32
N ASN A 174 4.55 -19.28 7.62
CA ASN A 174 4.87 -20.41 8.48
C ASN A 174 4.13 -21.70 8.01
N PRO A 175 4.80 -22.86 7.82
CA PRO A 175 4.10 -24.12 7.53
C PRO A 175 3.13 -24.57 8.66
N PHE A 176 3.26 -24.03 9.87
CA PHE A 176 2.33 -24.23 11.00
C PHE A 176 1.19 -23.19 11.09
N GLU A 177 1.01 -22.35 10.05
CA GLU A 177 -0.04 -21.32 9.95
C GLU A 177 -1.45 -21.79 10.33
N PRO A 178 -1.91 -23.03 10.06
CA PRO A 178 -3.27 -23.46 10.43
C PRO A 178 -3.53 -23.44 11.94
N LEU A 179 -2.53 -23.77 12.76
CA LEU A 179 -2.66 -23.82 14.22
C LEU A 179 -2.66 -22.42 14.84
N VAL A 180 -1.79 -21.54 14.35
CA VAL A 180 -1.69 -20.14 14.81
C VAL A 180 -2.89 -19.32 14.34
N LYS A 181 -3.40 -19.54 13.11
CA LYS A 181 -4.62 -18.89 12.61
C LYS A 181 -5.85 -19.23 13.44
N LYS A 182 -5.94 -20.43 14.02
CA LYS A 182 -7.08 -20.79 14.88
C LYS A 182 -7.09 -19.96 16.17
N GLY A 183 -5.93 -19.74 16.78
CA GLY A 183 -5.78 -18.87 17.96
C GLY A 183 -5.97 -17.39 17.63
N TYR A 184 -5.39 -16.93 16.51
CA TYR A 184 -5.48 -15.53 16.09
C TYR A 184 -6.88 -15.14 15.58
N ASN A 185 -7.58 -16.01 14.85
CA ASN A 185 -8.97 -15.77 14.47
C ASN A 185 -9.90 -15.76 15.69
N ALA A 186 -9.63 -16.58 16.71
CA ALA A 186 -10.37 -16.52 17.97
C ALA A 186 -10.12 -15.18 18.70
N TYR A 187 -8.89 -14.67 18.68
CA TYR A 187 -8.54 -13.35 19.20
C TYR A 187 -9.19 -12.20 18.42
N LEU A 188 -9.14 -12.20 17.08
CA LEU A 188 -9.75 -11.16 16.24
C LEU A 188 -11.28 -11.16 16.34
N LYS A 189 -11.90 -12.34 16.46
CA LYS A 189 -13.34 -12.49 16.66
C LYS A 189 -13.77 -12.02 18.05
N ALA A 190 -12.96 -12.29 19.08
CA ALA A 190 -13.17 -11.72 20.41
C ALA A 190 -13.04 -10.19 20.44
N ASN A 191 -12.24 -9.61 19.52
CA ASN A 191 -11.99 -8.16 19.40
C ASN A 191 -12.74 -7.48 18.24
N LYS A 192 -13.78 -8.10 17.65
CA LYS A 192 -14.67 -7.54 16.61
C LYS A 192 -13.97 -7.03 15.32
N GLN A 193 -12.81 -7.57 14.93
CA GLN A 193 -12.10 -7.19 13.70
C GLN A 193 -12.46 -8.10 12.49
N GLU A 194 -13.75 -8.34 12.21
CA GLU A 194 -14.20 -9.31 11.19
C GLU A 194 -14.30 -8.78 9.73
N HIS A 195 -13.98 -7.51 9.43
CA HIS A 195 -14.31 -6.91 8.12
C HIS A 195 -13.16 -6.94 7.08
N GLY A 196 -12.72 -8.14 6.71
CA GLY A 196 -11.66 -8.32 5.70
C GLY A 196 -12.11 -8.22 4.24
N THR A 197 -13.39 -8.49 3.93
CA THR A 197 -13.90 -8.56 2.54
C THR A 197 -14.66 -7.32 2.10
N ASP A 198 -15.32 -6.62 3.02
CA ASP A 198 -16.10 -5.39 2.72
C ASP A 198 -15.21 -4.16 2.52
N SER A 199 -14.01 -4.15 3.12
CA SER A 199 -13.04 -3.05 3.05
C SER A 199 -12.46 -2.84 1.64
N TYR A 200 -12.24 -3.91 0.87
CA TYR A 200 -11.71 -3.82 -0.50
C TYR A 200 -12.66 -3.08 -1.45
N ASN A 201 -13.98 -3.22 -1.25
CA ASN A 201 -14.98 -2.52 -2.06
C ASN A 201 -14.90 -1.01 -1.84
N GLN A 202 -14.65 -0.58 -0.60
CA GLN A 202 -14.67 0.85 -0.24
C GLN A 202 -13.47 1.61 -0.80
N VAL A 203 -12.25 1.03 -0.74
CA VAL A 203 -11.06 1.66 -1.35
C VAL A 203 -11.24 1.83 -2.86
N VAL A 204 -11.79 0.82 -3.55
CA VAL A 204 -12.06 0.90 -5.00
C VAL A 204 -13.06 2.01 -5.31
N SER A 205 -14.12 2.16 -4.52
CA SER A 205 -15.08 3.26 -4.68
C SER A 205 -14.43 4.63 -4.51
N LEU A 206 -13.60 4.82 -3.47
CA LEU A 206 -12.87 6.08 -3.24
C LEU A 206 -11.93 6.41 -4.42
N LEU A 207 -11.21 5.41 -4.93
CA LEU A 207 -10.36 5.56 -6.11
C LEU A 207 -11.15 5.95 -7.35
N ILE A 208 -12.30 5.32 -7.61
CA ILE A 208 -13.16 5.67 -8.76
C ILE A 208 -13.64 7.11 -8.64
N THR A 209 -14.19 7.50 -7.48
CA THR A 209 -14.68 8.86 -7.24
C THR A 209 -13.58 9.89 -7.45
N TYR A 210 -12.37 9.63 -6.95
CA TYR A 210 -11.21 10.50 -7.15
C TYR A 210 -10.82 10.62 -8.64
N PHE A 211 -10.71 9.50 -9.37
CA PHE A 211 -10.36 9.57 -10.79
C PHE A 211 -11.46 10.19 -11.66
N GLU A 212 -12.72 10.14 -11.23
CA GLU A 212 -13.82 10.82 -11.90
C GLU A 212 -13.81 12.33 -11.64
N SER A 213 -13.50 12.77 -10.42
CA SER A 213 -13.38 14.21 -10.13
C SER A 213 -12.27 14.86 -10.95
N LEU A 214 -11.15 14.18 -11.15
CA LEU A 214 -10.04 14.65 -11.99
C LEU A 214 -10.38 14.77 -13.49
N LYS A 215 -11.48 14.20 -13.97
CA LYS A 215 -11.92 14.34 -15.38
C LYS A 215 -12.86 15.52 -15.59
N LYS A 216 -13.45 16.04 -14.51
CA LYS A 216 -14.40 17.15 -14.56
C LYS A 216 -13.70 18.52 -14.57
N HIS A 217 -12.38 18.52 -14.44
CA HIS A 217 -11.47 19.65 -14.48
C HIS A 217 -10.37 19.36 -15.51
#